data_AF-A0A533Y4C6-F1
#
_entry.id   AF-A0A533Y4C6-F1
#
_cell.length_a   1.000
_cell.length_b   1.000
_cell.length_c   1.000
_cell.angle_alpha   90.00
_cell.angle_beta   90.00
_cell.angle_gamma   90.00
#
_symmetry.space_group_name_H-M   'P 1'
#
loop_
_entity.id
_entity.type
_entity.pdbx_description
1 polymer ?
#
loop_
_entity_poly.entity_id
_entity_poly.type
_entity_poly.pdbx_seq_one_letter_code
_entity_poly.pdbx_strand_id
1 'polypeptide(L)'
;MVPAAVRRMKLTGYATPEGTRRYRDRLVAAGAAHERHFREGLGGLTLSTIGLGTYLGKHDGATDALYLAAVKQATQAGCNVIDSAINYRCQRSERTIGQALAELFQNGACRRDEVLIATKGGFIPYDGAPPRDGYAYVQKTFITPGLFSPSDVVADCHCMTPTYLRHQIDTSLANLGLACLDVYYLHNPEIQLEQVTRDEFMKRMRAAFEALEAA
;
A
#
# COMPACT_ATOMS: atom_id res chain seq x y z
N MET A 1 -18.25 16.31 -9.58
CA MET A 1 -19.28 15.24 -9.54
C MET A 1 -18.52 13.92 -9.61
N VAL A 2 -18.35 13.24 -8.47
CA VAL A 2 -17.64 11.96 -8.40
C VAL A 2 -18.56 10.91 -9.03
N PRO A 3 -18.13 10.13 -10.04
CA PRO A 3 -18.95 9.03 -10.55
C PRO A 3 -19.29 8.09 -9.39
N ALA A 4 -20.54 7.62 -9.35
CA ALA A 4 -20.96 6.63 -8.37
C ALA A 4 -20.05 5.41 -8.46
N ALA A 5 -19.11 5.30 -7.53
CA ALA A 5 -18.26 4.13 -7.42
C ALA A 5 -19.19 2.96 -7.12
N VAL A 6 -19.17 1.94 -7.97
CA VAL A 6 -19.59 0.59 -7.60
C VAL A 6 -18.94 0.33 -6.26
N ARG A 7 -19.74 0.25 -5.20
CA ARG A 7 -19.28 0.04 -3.83
C ARG A 7 -18.71 -1.38 -3.78
N ARG A 8 -17.47 -1.55 -4.26
CA ARG A 8 -16.74 -2.81 -4.19
C ARG A 8 -16.72 -3.21 -2.72
N MET A 9 -17.25 -4.39 -2.42
CA MET A 9 -17.29 -4.91 -1.06
C MET A 9 -15.86 -4.96 -0.53
N LYS A 10 -15.58 -4.28 0.59
CA LYS A 10 -14.25 -4.30 1.20
C LYS A 10 -13.91 -5.72 1.62
N LEU A 11 -12.73 -6.19 1.26
CA LEU A 11 -12.21 -7.49 1.66
C LEU A 11 -11.81 -7.42 3.13
N THR A 12 -12.56 -8.13 3.97
CA THR A 12 -12.34 -8.18 5.42
C THR A 12 -11.22 -9.14 5.81
N GLY A 13 -10.57 -8.86 6.93
CA GLY A 13 -9.48 -9.69 7.47
C GLY A 13 -8.09 -9.14 7.14
N TYR A 14 -7.10 -9.86 7.65
CA TYR A 14 -5.66 -9.55 7.59
C TYR A 14 -4.88 -10.87 7.58
N ALA A 15 -3.59 -10.82 7.25
CA ALA A 15 -2.70 -11.97 7.24
C ALA A 15 -2.66 -12.64 8.63
N THR A 16 -2.84 -13.96 8.68
CA THR A 16 -2.80 -14.71 9.96
C THR A 16 -1.75 -15.81 9.91
N PRO A 17 -1.21 -16.24 11.07
CA PRO A 17 -0.29 -17.38 11.11
C PRO A 17 -0.91 -18.64 10.50
N GLU A 18 -2.19 -18.88 10.76
CA GLU A 18 -2.93 -20.03 10.23
C GLU A 18 -3.12 -19.94 8.71
N GLY A 19 -3.52 -18.76 8.21
CA GLY A 19 -3.70 -18.52 6.78
C GLY A 19 -2.40 -18.64 6.00
N THR A 20 -1.36 -17.95 6.45
CA THR A 20 -0.05 -17.98 5.78
C THR A 20 0.61 -19.37 5.81
N ARG A 21 0.45 -20.15 6.89
CA ARG A 21 0.88 -21.57 6.92
C ARG A 21 0.10 -22.41 5.92
N ARG A 22 -1.24 -22.27 5.88
CA ARG A 22 -2.10 -23.01 4.92
C ARG A 22 -1.72 -22.71 3.48
N TYR A 23 -1.37 -21.47 3.17
CA TYR A 23 -0.88 -21.07 1.85
C TYR A 23 0.41 -21.81 1.47
N ARG A 24 1.41 -21.82 2.38
CA ARG A 24 2.64 -22.60 2.21
C ARG A 24 2.33 -24.08 1.98
N ASP A 25 1.55 -24.69 2.86
CA ASP A 25 1.27 -26.12 2.84
C ASP A 25 0.61 -26.53 1.52
N ARG A 26 -0.36 -25.74 1.04
CA ARG A 26 -1.04 -25.95 -0.25
C ARG A 26 -0.08 -25.92 -1.42
N LEU A 27 0.82 -24.93 -1.49
CA LEU A 27 1.75 -24.79 -2.62
C LEU A 27 2.87 -25.83 -2.60
N VAL A 28 3.34 -26.22 -1.40
CA VAL A 28 4.32 -27.31 -1.24
C VAL A 28 3.69 -28.64 -1.65
N ALA A 29 2.48 -28.94 -1.19
CA ALA A 29 1.77 -30.17 -1.56
C ALA A 29 1.50 -30.26 -3.08
N ALA A 30 1.26 -29.13 -3.73
CA ALA A 30 1.07 -29.04 -5.18
C ALA A 30 2.40 -29.08 -5.97
N GLY A 31 3.55 -29.11 -5.31
CA GLY A 31 4.87 -29.02 -5.97
C GLY A 31 5.16 -27.66 -6.61
N ALA A 32 4.36 -26.64 -6.32
CA ALA A 32 4.49 -25.29 -6.88
C ALA A 32 5.58 -24.46 -6.18
N ALA A 33 5.93 -24.81 -4.94
CA ALA A 33 7.01 -24.17 -4.19
C ALA A 33 7.73 -25.18 -3.28
N HIS A 34 9.01 -24.94 -3.02
CA HIS A 34 9.79 -25.70 -2.04
C HIS A 34 9.50 -25.18 -0.62
N GLU A 35 9.45 -26.05 0.40
CA GLU A 35 9.16 -25.66 1.80
C GLU A 35 10.05 -24.51 2.32
N ARG A 36 11.37 -24.57 2.07
CA ARG A 36 12.37 -23.54 2.40
C ARG A 36 12.16 -22.19 1.70
N HIS A 37 11.24 -22.09 0.75
CA HIS A 37 10.82 -20.80 0.19
C HIS A 37 10.01 -19.97 1.20
N PHE A 38 9.58 -20.56 2.31
CA PHE A 38 8.82 -19.87 3.34
C PHE A 38 9.58 -19.85 4.66
N ARG A 39 9.49 -18.74 5.38
CA ARG A 39 10.11 -18.53 6.70
C ARG A 39 9.09 -17.94 7.66
N GLU A 40 9.19 -18.32 8.93
CA GLU A 40 8.45 -17.63 9.98
C GLU A 40 9.04 -16.23 10.18
N GLY A 41 8.15 -15.23 10.30
CA GLY A 41 8.52 -13.82 10.39
C GLY A 41 7.56 -13.04 11.27
N LEU A 42 7.37 -11.76 10.95
CA LEU A 42 6.53 -10.79 11.65
C LEU A 42 5.26 -11.44 12.24
N GLY A 43 5.09 -11.40 13.57
CA GLY A 43 3.90 -11.91 14.24
C GLY A 43 3.63 -13.42 14.08
N GLY A 44 4.64 -14.23 13.75
CA GLY A 44 4.48 -15.68 13.53
C GLY A 44 3.90 -16.05 12.16
N LEU A 45 3.87 -15.11 11.22
CA LEU A 45 3.43 -15.35 9.84
C LEU A 45 4.44 -16.20 9.07
N THR A 46 3.95 -17.07 8.20
CA THR A 46 4.77 -17.86 7.27
C THR A 46 4.90 -17.13 5.94
N LEU A 47 6.00 -16.42 5.74
CA LEU A 47 6.19 -15.49 4.63
C LEU A 47 7.16 -16.04 3.60
N SER A 48 6.91 -15.73 2.33
CA SER A 48 7.79 -16.08 1.22
C SER A 48 9.15 -15.37 1.34
N THR A 49 10.22 -16.05 0.95
CA THR A 49 11.58 -15.47 0.95
C THR A 49 11.77 -14.41 -0.14
N ILE A 50 10.80 -14.26 -1.04
CA ILE A 50 10.74 -13.25 -2.08
C ILE A 50 9.43 -12.47 -1.88
N GLY A 51 9.52 -11.15 -1.84
CA GLY A 51 8.37 -10.25 -1.88
C GLY A 51 8.24 -9.57 -3.24
N LEU A 52 7.03 -9.15 -3.58
CA LEU A 52 6.73 -8.42 -4.81
C LEU A 52 6.68 -6.91 -4.54
N GLY A 53 7.67 -6.17 -5.05
CA GLY A 53 7.68 -4.71 -5.04
C GLY A 53 6.98 -4.12 -6.27
N THR A 54 6.27 -3.01 -6.10
CA THR A 54 5.31 -2.49 -7.10
C THR A 54 5.48 -1.00 -7.43
N TYR A 55 6.73 -0.51 -7.43
CA TYR A 55 7.05 0.92 -7.55
C TYR A 55 7.00 1.48 -8.99
N LEU A 56 7.65 0.80 -9.94
CA LEU A 56 8.11 1.41 -11.20
C LEU A 56 7.17 1.20 -12.39
N GLY A 57 7.22 2.09 -13.37
CA GLY A 57 6.55 1.90 -14.67
C GLY A 57 5.70 3.11 -15.08
N LYS A 58 5.20 3.06 -16.32
CA LYS A 58 4.42 4.16 -16.90
C LYS A 58 3.05 4.29 -16.24
N HIS A 59 2.37 5.42 -16.44
CA HIS A 59 1.04 5.69 -15.91
C HIS A 59 -0.07 5.32 -16.92
N ASP A 60 0.00 4.11 -17.49
CA ASP A 60 -0.91 3.67 -18.55
C ASP A 60 -1.55 2.30 -18.26
N GLY A 61 -2.63 2.00 -18.98
CA GLY A 61 -3.40 0.76 -18.82
C GLY A 61 -2.65 -0.49 -19.29
N ALA A 62 -1.71 -0.35 -20.24
CA ALA A 62 -0.88 -1.47 -20.69
C ALA A 62 0.04 -1.95 -19.55
N THR A 63 0.67 -1.02 -18.84
CA THR A 63 1.48 -1.31 -17.66
C THR A 63 0.63 -1.85 -16.51
N ASP A 64 -0.59 -1.33 -16.31
CA ASP A 64 -1.51 -1.89 -15.31
C ASP A 64 -1.87 -3.35 -15.60
N ALA A 65 -2.13 -3.70 -16.86
CA ALA A 65 -2.43 -5.08 -17.24
C ALA A 65 -1.24 -6.02 -16.95
N LEU A 66 0.00 -5.56 -17.18
CA LEU A 66 1.20 -6.32 -16.83
C LEU A 66 1.37 -6.47 -15.32
N TYR A 67 1.09 -5.41 -14.54
CA TYR A 67 1.09 -5.47 -13.08
C TYR A 67 0.04 -6.45 -12.55
N LEU A 68 -1.19 -6.40 -13.09
CA LEU A 68 -2.26 -7.32 -12.73
C LEU A 68 -1.83 -8.78 -12.94
N ALA A 69 -1.27 -9.07 -14.12
CA ALA A 69 -0.76 -10.40 -14.45
C ALA A 69 0.41 -10.80 -13.53
N ALA A 70 1.34 -9.90 -13.26
CA ALA A 70 2.49 -10.15 -12.40
C ALA A 70 2.10 -10.44 -10.96
N VAL A 71 1.16 -9.68 -10.37
CA VAL A 71 0.66 -9.93 -9.01
C VAL A 71 0.02 -11.31 -8.94
N LYS A 72 -0.86 -11.64 -9.90
CA LYS A 72 -1.53 -12.95 -9.94
C LYS A 72 -0.53 -14.10 -10.06
N GLN A 73 0.42 -13.98 -10.99
CA GLN A 73 1.45 -14.97 -11.21
C GLN A 73 2.36 -15.15 -9.99
N ALA A 74 2.81 -14.04 -9.37
CA ALA A 74 3.69 -14.09 -8.21
C ALA A 74 3.00 -14.77 -7.02
N THR A 75 1.73 -14.42 -6.75
CA THR A 75 0.96 -15.10 -5.70
C THR A 75 0.74 -16.58 -6.04
N GLN A 76 0.39 -16.94 -7.26
CA GLN A 76 0.24 -18.36 -7.61
C GLN A 76 1.57 -19.14 -7.54
N ALA A 77 2.71 -18.46 -7.71
CA ALA A 77 4.05 -19.01 -7.60
C ALA A 77 4.62 -19.01 -6.16
N GLY A 78 3.85 -18.56 -5.16
CA GLY A 78 4.25 -18.61 -3.76
C GLY A 78 4.74 -17.32 -3.13
N CYS A 79 4.67 -16.18 -3.81
CA CYS A 79 4.94 -14.89 -3.21
C CYS A 79 3.71 -14.37 -2.44
N ASN A 80 3.76 -14.38 -1.11
CA ASN A 80 2.67 -13.88 -0.26
C ASN A 80 3.00 -12.57 0.49
N VAL A 81 4.09 -11.90 0.10
CA VAL A 81 4.47 -10.57 0.58
C VAL A 81 4.36 -9.59 -0.59
N ILE A 82 3.45 -8.62 -0.48
CA ILE A 82 3.23 -7.59 -1.52
C ILE A 82 3.52 -6.22 -0.91
N ASP A 83 4.45 -5.48 -1.53
CA ASP A 83 4.84 -4.13 -1.12
C ASP A 83 4.35 -3.09 -2.13
N SER A 84 3.72 -2.03 -1.64
CA SER A 84 3.27 -0.88 -2.42
C SER A 84 3.47 0.43 -1.67
N ALA A 85 3.01 1.55 -2.23
CA ALA A 85 2.87 2.83 -1.55
C ALA A 85 1.81 3.66 -2.28
N ILE A 86 1.14 4.56 -1.56
CA ILE A 86 0.05 5.37 -2.13
C ILE A 86 0.49 6.20 -3.35
N ASN A 87 1.74 6.67 -3.37
CA ASN A 87 2.28 7.47 -4.47
C ASN A 87 2.75 6.63 -5.67
N TYR A 88 2.88 5.31 -5.54
CA TYR A 88 3.40 4.47 -6.63
C TYR A 88 2.48 4.51 -7.85
N ARG A 89 3.08 4.96 -8.96
CA ARG A 89 2.41 5.16 -10.24
C ARG A 89 1.11 5.98 -10.09
N CYS A 90 1.12 7.05 -9.29
CA CYS A 90 -0.06 7.89 -9.06
C CYS A 90 -1.27 7.08 -8.56
N GLN A 91 -1.10 6.31 -7.49
CA GLN A 91 -2.09 5.38 -6.90
C GLN A 91 -2.51 4.19 -7.76
N ARG A 92 -2.07 4.09 -9.02
CA ARG A 92 -2.45 2.97 -9.90
C ARG A 92 -1.95 1.63 -9.39
N SER A 93 -0.80 1.61 -8.71
CA SER A 93 -0.20 0.38 -8.21
C SER A 93 -1.13 -0.32 -7.21
N GLU A 94 -1.56 0.40 -6.17
CA GLU A 94 -2.52 -0.11 -5.18
C GLU A 94 -3.84 -0.56 -5.80
N ARG A 95 -4.39 0.22 -6.74
CA ARG A 95 -5.64 -0.15 -7.44
C ARG A 95 -5.50 -1.45 -8.24
N THR A 96 -4.34 -1.64 -8.87
CA THR A 96 -4.05 -2.85 -9.65
C THR A 96 -3.85 -4.06 -8.75
N ILE A 97 -3.14 -3.89 -7.62
CA ILE A 97 -3.01 -4.92 -6.58
C ILE A 97 -4.38 -5.31 -6.03
N GLY A 98 -5.22 -4.32 -5.67
CA GLY A 98 -6.57 -4.57 -5.17
C GLY A 98 -7.43 -5.33 -6.16
N GLN A 99 -7.33 -5.01 -7.46
CA GLN A 99 -8.00 -5.78 -8.50
C GLN A 99 -7.47 -7.22 -8.59
N ALA A 100 -6.15 -7.43 -8.63
CA ALA A 100 -5.55 -8.75 -8.72
C ALA A 100 -5.97 -9.65 -7.55
N LEU A 101 -5.92 -9.12 -6.32
CA LEU A 101 -6.31 -9.85 -5.12
C LEU A 101 -7.79 -10.20 -5.11
N ALA A 102 -8.67 -9.26 -5.50
CA ALA A 102 -10.09 -9.55 -5.62
C ALA A 102 -10.36 -10.71 -6.59
N GLU A 103 -9.68 -10.72 -7.75
CA GLU A 103 -9.81 -11.82 -8.72
C GLU A 103 -9.28 -13.16 -8.17
N LEU A 104 -8.14 -13.16 -7.47
CA LEU A 104 -7.56 -14.36 -6.83
C LEU A 104 -8.42 -14.91 -5.69
N PHE A 105 -9.12 -14.04 -4.97
CA PHE A 105 -9.99 -14.47 -3.87
C PHE A 105 -11.31 -15.00 -4.41
N GLN A 106 -11.87 -14.36 -5.43
CA GLN A 106 -13.10 -14.80 -6.09
C GLN A 106 -12.96 -16.18 -6.74
N ASN A 107 -11.79 -16.50 -7.32
CA ASN A 107 -11.54 -17.80 -7.94
C ASN A 107 -10.93 -18.85 -6.99
N GLY A 108 -10.74 -18.51 -5.71
CA GLY A 108 -10.21 -19.42 -4.69
C GLY A 108 -8.71 -19.74 -4.82
N ALA A 109 -7.96 -19.03 -5.67
CA ALA A 109 -6.52 -19.22 -5.81
C ALA A 109 -5.72 -18.76 -4.59
N CYS A 110 -6.30 -17.85 -3.79
CA CYS A 110 -5.73 -17.35 -2.53
C CYS A 110 -6.86 -16.82 -1.63
N ARG A 111 -6.56 -16.52 -0.37
CA ARG A 111 -7.48 -15.86 0.58
C ARG A 111 -6.82 -14.66 1.24
N ARG A 112 -7.63 -13.72 1.77
CA ARG A 112 -7.11 -12.50 2.42
C ARG A 112 -6.15 -12.78 3.57
N ASP A 113 -6.41 -13.84 4.34
CA ASP A 113 -5.59 -14.24 5.49
C ASP A 113 -4.27 -14.94 5.12
N GLU A 114 -4.02 -15.16 3.82
CA GLU A 114 -2.85 -15.86 3.29
C GLU A 114 -1.74 -14.92 2.79
N VAL A 115 -2.05 -13.63 2.61
CA VAL A 115 -1.14 -12.62 2.01
C VAL A 115 -0.92 -11.45 2.95
N LEU A 116 0.34 -11.04 3.06
CA LEU A 116 0.76 -9.82 3.74
C LEU A 116 0.86 -8.69 2.72
N ILE A 117 0.15 -7.59 3.01
CA ILE A 117 0.07 -6.41 2.17
C ILE A 117 0.65 -5.23 2.95
N ALA A 118 1.75 -4.70 2.44
CA ALA A 118 2.40 -3.51 2.95
C ALA A 118 2.13 -2.31 2.03
N THR A 119 1.82 -1.16 2.62
CA THR A 119 1.81 0.12 1.91
C THR A 119 2.45 1.22 2.77
N LYS A 120 2.58 2.41 2.21
CA LYS A 120 3.33 3.51 2.82
C LYS A 120 2.65 4.85 2.55
N GLY A 121 2.70 5.75 3.53
CA GLY A 121 2.30 7.15 3.40
C GLY A 121 3.42 8.10 3.75
N GLY A 122 3.36 9.33 3.23
CA GLY A 122 4.39 10.35 3.41
C GLY A 122 4.51 11.20 2.16
N PHE A 123 4.87 10.57 1.05
CA PHE A 123 4.85 11.22 -0.26
C PHE A 123 3.43 11.56 -0.71
N ILE A 124 3.27 12.76 -1.27
CA ILE A 124 2.01 13.32 -1.78
C ILE A 124 1.68 12.67 -3.13
N PRO A 125 0.59 11.89 -3.24
CA PRO A 125 0.27 11.17 -4.46
C PRO A 125 -0.50 12.05 -5.45
N TYR A 126 -0.23 11.88 -6.74
CA TYR A 126 -1.17 12.23 -7.79
C TYR A 126 -2.20 11.11 -8.00
N ASP A 127 -3.27 11.40 -8.74
CA ASP A 127 -4.36 10.46 -9.01
C ASP A 127 -4.35 10.02 -10.49
N GLY A 128 -3.95 8.78 -10.73
CA GLY A 128 -3.99 8.11 -12.04
C GLY A 128 -2.86 8.50 -12.98
N ALA A 129 -2.45 9.77 -13.03
CA ALA A 129 -1.31 10.27 -13.79
C ALA A 129 -0.85 11.64 -13.24
N PRO A 130 0.37 12.09 -13.56
CA PRO A 130 0.79 13.44 -13.23
C PRO A 130 -0.15 14.50 -13.85
N PRO A 131 -0.64 15.48 -13.09
CA PRO A 131 -1.48 16.55 -13.61
C PRO A 131 -0.66 17.54 -14.45
N ARG A 132 -1.35 18.36 -15.26
CA ARG A 132 -0.71 19.48 -15.98
C ARG A 132 -0.15 20.53 -15.02
N ASP A 133 -0.83 20.75 -13.91
CA ASP A 133 -0.44 21.67 -12.85
C ASP A 133 -0.47 20.94 -11.50
N GLY A 134 0.72 20.60 -11.00
CA GLY A 134 0.89 19.90 -9.73
C GLY A 134 0.49 20.75 -8.53
N TYR A 135 0.78 22.05 -8.55
CA TYR A 135 0.47 22.96 -7.45
C TYR A 135 -1.04 23.12 -7.29
N ALA A 136 -1.75 23.42 -8.39
CA ALA A 136 -3.20 23.54 -8.37
C ALA A 136 -3.88 22.23 -7.92
N TYR A 137 -3.33 21.08 -8.32
CA TYR A 137 -3.80 19.78 -7.85
C TYR A 137 -3.61 19.62 -6.33
N VAL A 138 -2.40 19.87 -5.80
CA VAL A 138 -2.12 19.71 -4.37
C VAL A 138 -2.99 20.66 -3.54
N GLN A 139 -3.15 21.90 -4.01
CA GLN A 139 -3.99 22.88 -3.35
C GLN A 139 -5.45 22.42 -3.29
N LYS A 140 -6.02 21.97 -4.41
CA LYS A 140 -7.41 21.52 -4.47
C LYS A 140 -7.65 20.23 -3.68
N THR A 141 -6.72 19.27 -3.77
CA THR A 141 -6.92 17.90 -3.28
C THR A 141 -6.58 17.76 -1.80
N PHE A 142 -5.61 18.52 -1.29
CA PHE A 142 -5.11 18.34 0.08
C PHE A 142 -5.17 19.61 0.95
N ILE A 143 -4.81 20.78 0.42
CA ILE A 143 -4.74 22.01 1.23
C ILE A 143 -6.12 22.60 1.48
N THR A 144 -6.92 22.81 0.43
CA THR A 144 -8.28 23.38 0.55
C THR A 144 -9.19 22.51 1.44
N PRO A 145 -9.13 21.16 1.39
CA PRO A 145 -9.86 20.31 2.34
C PRO A 145 -9.29 20.30 3.76
N GLY A 146 -8.14 20.94 4.01
CA GLY A 146 -7.54 21.04 5.34
C GLY A 146 -6.77 19.80 5.80
N LEU A 147 -6.28 18.95 4.88
CA LEU A 147 -5.49 17.77 5.23
C LEU A 147 -4.10 18.14 5.73
N PHE A 148 -3.54 19.23 5.19
CA PHE A 148 -2.33 19.89 5.67
C PHE A 148 -2.27 21.34 5.17
N SER A 149 -1.36 22.14 5.74
CA SER A 149 -1.03 23.48 5.25
C SER A 149 0.21 23.47 4.34
N PRO A 150 0.44 24.51 3.52
CA PRO A 150 1.64 24.60 2.70
C PRO A 150 2.96 24.43 3.48
N SER A 151 3.02 24.92 4.73
CA SER A 151 4.23 24.82 5.58
C SER A 151 4.50 23.41 6.12
N ASP A 152 3.54 22.49 6.00
CA ASP A 152 3.71 21.09 6.39
C ASP A 152 4.38 20.26 5.29
N VAL A 153 4.48 20.80 4.07
CA VAL A 153 5.09 20.12 2.92
C VAL A 153 6.58 20.41 2.89
N VAL A 154 7.39 19.36 2.79
CA VAL A 154 8.85 19.46 2.62
C VAL A 154 9.26 18.90 1.26
N ALA A 155 10.32 19.50 0.68
CA ALA A 155 10.86 19.13 -0.62
C ALA A 155 9.79 19.02 -1.73
N ASP A 156 8.73 19.85 -1.63
CA ASP A 156 7.58 19.90 -2.54
C ASP A 156 6.82 18.58 -2.76
N CYS A 157 7.07 17.55 -1.93
CA CYS A 157 6.56 16.21 -2.21
C CYS A 157 6.22 15.38 -0.97
N HIS A 158 6.55 15.81 0.25
CA HIS A 158 6.42 14.96 1.43
C HIS A 158 5.70 15.68 2.58
N CYS A 159 4.72 15.00 3.19
CA CYS A 159 3.95 15.47 4.34
C CYS A 159 3.71 14.30 5.30
N MET A 160 3.74 14.54 6.61
CA MET A 160 3.48 13.50 7.61
C MET A 160 2.62 13.99 8.78
N THR A 161 1.75 14.97 8.52
CA THR A 161 0.80 15.41 9.56
C THR A 161 -0.18 14.28 9.90
N PRO A 162 -0.66 14.18 11.14
CA PRO A 162 -1.62 13.15 11.56
C PRO A 162 -2.88 13.08 10.67
N THR A 163 -3.46 14.22 10.32
CA THR A 163 -4.66 14.30 9.47
C THR A 163 -4.39 13.77 8.07
N TYR A 164 -3.23 14.14 7.50
CA TYR A 164 -2.83 13.64 6.19
C TYR A 164 -2.59 12.13 6.19
N LEU A 165 -1.86 11.59 7.18
CA LEU A 165 -1.56 10.16 7.25
C LEU A 165 -2.83 9.30 7.40
N ARG A 166 -3.80 9.73 8.22
CA ARG A 166 -5.11 9.06 8.32
C ARG A 166 -5.83 9.04 6.97
N HIS A 167 -5.84 10.17 6.27
CA HIS A 167 -6.39 10.24 4.92
C HIS A 167 -5.66 9.30 3.94
N GLN A 168 -4.33 9.20 4.02
CA GLN A 168 -3.57 8.27 3.17
C GLN A 168 -3.91 6.81 3.48
N ILE A 169 -4.08 6.43 4.75
CA ILE A 169 -4.54 5.08 5.14
C ILE A 169 -5.91 4.79 4.52
N ASP A 170 -6.88 5.70 4.67
CA ASP A 170 -8.23 5.52 4.11
C ASP A 170 -8.21 5.39 2.58
N THR A 171 -7.37 6.19 1.92
CA THR A 171 -7.21 6.15 0.46
C THR A 171 -6.56 4.84 0.02
N SER A 172 -5.52 4.37 0.70
CA SER A 172 -4.87 3.08 0.43
C SER A 172 -5.82 1.91 0.64
N LEU A 173 -6.59 1.90 1.73
CA LEU A 173 -7.63 0.90 1.98
C LEU A 173 -8.67 0.87 0.84
N ALA A 174 -9.10 2.03 0.36
CA ALA A 174 -10.03 2.14 -0.74
C ALA A 174 -9.43 1.65 -2.08
N ASN A 175 -8.19 2.03 -2.39
CA ASN A 175 -7.49 1.61 -3.60
C ASN A 175 -7.27 0.09 -3.63
N LEU A 176 -6.80 -0.48 -2.52
CA LEU A 176 -6.55 -1.92 -2.38
C LEU A 176 -7.85 -2.73 -2.21
N GLY A 177 -8.98 -2.06 -1.89
CA GLY A 177 -10.25 -2.73 -1.62
C GLY A 177 -10.25 -3.53 -0.31
N LEU A 178 -9.49 -3.11 0.69
CA LEU A 178 -9.29 -3.81 1.96
C LEU A 178 -10.03 -3.13 3.11
N ALA A 179 -10.33 -3.89 4.16
CA ALA A 179 -10.78 -3.36 5.44
C ALA A 179 -9.63 -3.12 6.43
N CYS A 180 -8.48 -3.77 6.23
CA CYS A 180 -7.31 -3.70 7.12
C CYS A 180 -6.01 -3.89 6.32
N LEU A 181 -5.00 -3.07 6.63
CA LEU A 181 -3.63 -3.19 6.12
C LEU A 181 -2.81 -4.04 7.09
N ASP A 182 -1.92 -4.88 6.57
CA ASP A 182 -1.06 -5.72 7.43
C ASP A 182 0.14 -4.92 7.96
N VAL A 183 0.72 -4.07 7.10
CA VAL A 183 1.84 -3.20 7.45
C VAL A 183 1.65 -1.83 6.80
N TYR A 184 1.83 -0.78 7.59
CA TYR A 184 1.87 0.60 7.11
C TYR A 184 3.19 1.26 7.50
N TYR A 185 3.93 1.74 6.50
CA TYR A 185 5.18 2.47 6.73
C TYR A 185 4.97 3.99 6.63
N LEU A 186 5.69 4.72 7.46
CA LEU A 186 6.00 6.12 7.17
C LEU A 186 7.14 6.14 6.13
N HIS A 187 6.88 6.73 4.97
CA HIS A 187 7.69 6.56 3.76
C HIS A 187 8.82 7.59 3.69
N ASN A 188 10.05 7.15 3.94
CA ASN A 188 11.27 7.96 3.88
C ASN A 188 11.18 9.27 4.69
N PRO A 189 10.81 9.23 5.98
CA PRO A 189 10.65 10.43 6.79
C PRO A 189 11.94 11.27 6.89
N GLU A 190 13.11 10.66 6.70
CA GLU A 190 14.42 11.33 6.71
C GLU A 190 14.53 12.52 5.74
N ILE A 191 13.72 12.58 4.68
CA ILE A 191 13.67 13.77 3.79
C ILE A 191 13.27 15.04 4.54
N GLN A 192 12.53 14.92 5.65
CA GLN A 192 12.18 16.04 6.52
C GLN A 192 13.43 16.60 7.22
N LEU A 193 14.40 15.76 7.60
CA LEU A 193 15.63 16.22 8.28
C LEU A 193 16.51 17.13 7.42
N GLU A 194 16.34 17.09 6.10
CA GLU A 194 17.03 17.99 5.18
C GLU A 194 16.43 19.40 5.18
N GLN A 195 15.21 19.57 5.70
CA GLN A 195 14.42 20.81 5.59
C GLN A 195 14.02 21.40 6.94
N VAL A 196 14.02 20.60 8.02
CA VAL A 196 13.68 21.05 9.37
C VAL A 196 14.74 20.67 10.38
N THR A 197 14.74 21.34 11.54
CA THR A 197 15.65 21.00 12.64
C THR A 197 15.37 19.59 13.17
N ARG A 198 16.38 18.95 13.78
CA ARG A 198 16.23 17.63 14.40
C ARG A 198 15.12 17.60 15.45
N ASP A 199 14.99 18.65 16.26
CA ASP A 199 13.95 18.73 17.31
C ASP A 199 12.55 18.79 16.70
N GLU A 200 12.37 19.59 15.65
CA GLU A 200 11.10 19.65 14.92
C GLU A 200 10.78 18.33 14.23
N PHE A 201 11.77 17.69 13.59
CA PHE A 201 11.62 16.37 13.00
C PHE A 201 11.14 15.34 14.03
N MET A 202 11.77 15.27 15.21
CA MET A 202 11.39 14.33 16.26
C MET A 202 9.97 14.59 16.79
N LYS A 203 9.53 15.85 16.87
CA LYS A 203 8.14 16.20 17.21
C LYS A 203 7.17 15.68 16.16
N ARG A 204 7.45 15.93 14.87
CA ARG A 204 6.62 15.44 13.76
C ARG A 204 6.56 13.91 13.71
N MET A 205 7.70 13.24 13.93
CA MET A 205 7.77 11.78 13.99
C MET A 205 6.91 11.23 15.12
N ARG A 206 7.00 11.80 16.33
CA ARG A 206 6.14 11.38 17.45
C ARG A 206 4.66 11.51 17.11
N ALA A 207 4.24 12.67 16.59
CA ALA A 207 2.86 12.91 16.21
C ALA A 207 2.38 11.95 15.10
N ALA A 208 3.25 11.63 14.14
CA ALA A 208 2.95 10.63 13.11
C ALA A 208 2.73 9.24 13.72
N PHE A 209 3.63 8.76 14.56
CA PHE A 209 3.49 7.44 15.19
C PHE A 209 2.26 7.35 16.12
N GLU A 210 2.00 8.37 16.94
CA GLU A 210 0.77 8.44 17.76
C GLU A 210 -0.50 8.35 16.90
N ALA A 211 -0.48 8.94 15.70
CA ALA A 211 -1.60 8.84 14.78
C ALA A 211 -1.75 7.46 14.15
N LEU A 212 -0.63 6.79 13.81
CA LEU A 212 -0.61 5.46 13.21
C LEU A 212 -0.97 4.36 14.21
N GLU A 213 -0.59 4.50 15.48
CA GLU A 213 -0.93 3.55 16.55
C GLU A 213 -2.41 3.60 16.96
N ALA A 214 -3.10 4.71 16.65
CA ALA A 214 -4.52 4.90 16.92
C ALA A 214 -5.46 4.55 15.75
N ALA A 215 -4.90 4.18 14.58
CA ALA A 215 -5.63 4.00 13.33
C ALA A 215 -6.17 2.58 13.13
#